data_AF-K9KD35-F1
#
_entry.id   AF-K9KD35-F1
#
_cell.length_a   1.000
_cell.length_b   1.000
_cell.length_c   1.000
_cell.angle_alpha   90.00
_cell.angle_beta   90.00
_cell.angle_gamma   90.00
#
_symmetry.space_group_name_H-M   'P 1'
#
loop_
_entity.id
_entity.type
_entity.pdbx_description
1 polymer ?
#
loop_
_entity_poly.entity_id
_entity_poly.type
_entity_poly.pdbx_seq_one_letter_code
_entity_poly.pdbx_strand_id
1 'polypeptide(L)'
;ETMAMKLLTYELKNWSNSTCLKLAVSSRLRPFVAHTCTQMLLSDMWMGRLNMRKNSWYKVILSILVPPAILMLEYKTKAEMSHIPQSQDAHQMTMEDSENNFQNMTEEIPMEVFKEIKILDSNEGKNEVEIQIKSKKLPVTRKFYAFYHAPIVKFWFNTLAYLGFLMLYTFVVLVQMERLPSVQEWIVIAYIFTYAIEKVREIFMSEAGKISQKIKVWFSDYFNISDTIAIISFFIGFGLRFGAKWNFENAYDNHVFVAGRLIYCLNIIFWYVRLLDFLAVNQQAGPYVMMIGKMVANMFYIVVIMALVLLSFGVPRKAIRYPHEAPSWTLAKDIVFHPYWMIFGEVYAYEIDVCANDSSVTQLCGPGTWLTPFLQAVYLFVQYIIMVNLLIA
;
A
#
# COMPACT_ATOMS: atom_id res chain seq x y z
N GLU A 1 -20.42 6.71 -24.34
CA GLU A 1 -19.40 6.56 -23.27
C GLU A 1 -17.97 6.43 -23.81
N THR A 2 -17.68 5.47 -24.70
CA THR A 2 -16.33 5.25 -25.27
C THR A 2 -15.72 6.47 -25.97
N MET A 3 -16.52 7.26 -26.68
CA MET A 3 -16.08 8.51 -27.30
C MET A 3 -15.72 9.59 -26.26
N ALA A 4 -16.44 9.65 -25.14
CA ALA A 4 -16.10 10.56 -24.05
C ALA A 4 -14.75 10.18 -23.41
N MET A 5 -14.49 8.88 -23.24
CA MET A 5 -13.20 8.40 -22.73
C MET A 5 -12.02 8.74 -23.66
N LYS A 6 -12.22 8.73 -24.97
CA LYS A 6 -11.21 9.19 -25.94
C LYS A 6 -10.89 10.68 -25.80
N LEU A 7 -11.90 11.52 -25.57
CA LEU A 7 -11.71 12.96 -25.38
C LEU A 7 -10.86 13.28 -24.14
N LEU A 8 -10.91 12.45 -23.09
CA LEU A 8 -10.14 12.66 -21.87
C LEU A 8 -8.61 12.47 -22.06
N THR A 9 -8.22 11.58 -22.97
CA THR A 9 -6.82 11.16 -23.18
C THR A 9 -6.21 11.71 -24.47
N TYR A 10 -7.00 12.43 -25.27
CA TYR A 10 -6.53 13.12 -26.46
C TYR A 10 -5.50 14.21 -26.11
N GLU A 11 -4.43 14.29 -26.90
CA GLU A 11 -3.39 15.31 -26.76
C GLU A 11 -3.83 16.65 -27.35
N LEU A 12 -3.91 17.67 -26.50
CA LEU A 12 -4.31 19.00 -26.89
C LEU A 12 -3.10 19.74 -27.51
N LYS A 13 -3.08 19.85 -28.84
CA LYS A 13 -2.03 20.56 -29.59
C LYS A 13 -1.84 22.02 -29.13
N ASN A 14 -2.92 22.69 -28.75
CA ASN A 14 -2.88 24.09 -28.29
C ASN A 14 -2.34 24.25 -26.85
N TRP A 15 -2.27 23.17 -26.08
CA TRP A 15 -1.91 23.18 -24.65
C TRP A 15 -0.68 22.32 -24.39
N SER A 16 0.40 22.56 -25.14
CA SER A 16 1.70 21.86 -24.97
C SER A 16 1.60 20.33 -25.03
N ASN A 17 0.71 19.79 -25.88
CA ASN A 17 0.42 18.35 -26.00
C ASN A 17 0.02 17.66 -24.68
N SER A 18 -0.53 18.43 -23.73
CA SER A 18 -1.08 17.86 -22.50
C SER A 18 -2.46 17.23 -22.75
N THR A 19 -2.78 16.18 -22.00
CA THR A 19 -4.12 15.57 -22.05
C THR A 19 -5.07 16.31 -21.12
N CYS A 20 -6.36 16.32 -21.46
CA CYS A 20 -7.40 16.95 -20.65
C CYS A 20 -7.39 16.41 -19.21
N LEU A 21 -7.23 15.10 -19.04
CA LEU A 21 -7.12 14.46 -17.73
C LEU A 21 -5.90 14.94 -16.94
N LYS A 22 -4.72 15.05 -17.56
CA LYS A 22 -3.50 15.55 -16.88
C LYS A 22 -3.67 16.98 -16.40
N LEU A 23 -4.28 17.85 -17.20
CA LEU A 23 -4.58 19.23 -16.80
C LEU A 23 -5.51 19.29 -15.59
N ALA A 24 -6.58 18.49 -15.57
CA ALA A 24 -7.51 18.44 -14.44
C ALA A 24 -6.86 17.90 -13.15
N VAL A 25 -5.91 16.98 -13.27
CA VAL A 25 -5.12 16.48 -12.13
C VAL A 25 -4.15 17.55 -11.63
N SER A 26 -3.51 18.30 -12.54
CA SER A 26 -2.59 19.38 -12.19
C SER A 26 -3.27 20.51 -11.39
N SER A 27 -4.54 20.81 -11.70
CA SER A 27 -5.37 21.77 -10.95
C SER A 27 -6.05 21.18 -9.72
N ARG A 28 -5.86 19.89 -9.43
CA ARG A 28 -6.47 19.15 -8.31
C ARG A 28 -8.00 19.19 -8.30
N LEU A 29 -8.63 19.15 -9.48
CA LEU A 29 -10.09 19.21 -9.63
C LEU A 29 -10.76 17.87 -9.28
N ARG A 30 -10.96 17.62 -7.97
CA ARG A 30 -11.49 16.34 -7.44
C ARG A 30 -12.81 15.88 -8.07
N PRO A 31 -13.85 16.72 -8.24
CA PRO A 31 -15.14 16.26 -8.79
C PRO A 31 -15.03 15.72 -10.22
N PHE A 32 -14.12 16.28 -11.02
CA PHE A 32 -13.88 15.82 -12.39
C PHE A 32 -13.20 14.44 -12.43
N VAL A 33 -12.19 14.24 -11.57
CA VAL A 33 -11.47 12.95 -11.48
C VAL A 33 -12.34 11.86 -10.82
N ALA A 34 -13.26 12.23 -9.94
CA ALA A 34 -14.20 11.30 -9.30
C ALA A 34 -15.41 10.94 -10.17
N HIS A 35 -15.59 11.60 -11.33
CA HIS A 35 -16.72 11.35 -12.22
C HIS A 35 -16.69 9.92 -12.77
N THR A 36 -17.87 9.34 -13.03
CA THR A 36 -18.00 7.93 -13.48
C THR A 36 -17.21 7.65 -14.77
N CYS A 37 -17.18 8.59 -15.72
CA CYS A 37 -16.45 8.44 -16.98
C CYS A 37 -14.93 8.33 -16.78
N THR A 38 -14.34 9.14 -15.89
CA THR A 38 -12.89 9.08 -15.57
C THR A 38 -12.57 7.81 -14.77
N GLN A 39 -13.44 7.41 -13.83
CA GLN A 39 -13.28 6.17 -13.08
C GLN A 39 -13.40 4.90 -13.95
N MET A 40 -14.33 4.86 -14.91
CA MET A 40 -14.42 3.78 -15.90
C MET A 40 -13.15 3.69 -16.75
N LEU A 41 -12.65 4.82 -17.25
CA LEU A 41 -11.40 4.86 -18.02
C LEU A 41 -10.21 4.34 -17.19
N LEU A 42 -10.08 4.77 -15.93
CA LEU A 42 -9.01 4.28 -15.04
C LEU A 42 -9.13 2.78 -14.76
N SER A 43 -10.35 2.26 -14.60
CA SER A 43 -10.61 0.82 -14.46
C SER A 43 -10.20 0.04 -15.73
N ASP A 44 -10.48 0.59 -16.91
CA ASP A 44 -10.05 0.00 -18.18
C ASP A 44 -8.53 0.03 -18.35
N MET A 45 -7.86 1.12 -17.95
CA MET A 45 -6.40 1.21 -17.91
C MET A 45 -5.80 0.21 -16.91
N TRP A 46 -6.41 0.02 -15.75
CA TRP A 46 -6.00 -0.95 -14.74
C TRP A 46 -6.03 -2.39 -15.25
N MET A 47 -7.10 -2.74 -15.97
CA MET A 47 -7.26 -4.07 -16.58
C MET A 47 -6.31 -4.28 -17.77
N GLY A 48 -5.93 -3.20 -18.45
CA GLY A 48 -5.06 -3.25 -19.63
C GLY A 48 -5.70 -4.06 -20.75
N ARG A 49 -4.92 -5.00 -21.32
CA ARG A 49 -5.37 -5.87 -22.43
C ARG A 49 -6.21 -7.07 -21.97
N LEU A 50 -6.40 -7.27 -20.67
CA LEU A 50 -7.15 -8.41 -20.14
C LEU A 50 -8.65 -8.12 -20.15
N ASN A 51 -9.45 -9.09 -20.59
CA ASN A 51 -10.90 -8.98 -20.54
C ASN A 51 -11.43 -9.73 -19.32
N MET A 52 -11.76 -8.98 -18.27
CA MET A 52 -12.04 -9.56 -16.95
C MET A 52 -13.35 -9.00 -16.42
N ARG A 53 -14.41 -9.79 -16.60
CA ARG A 53 -15.81 -9.38 -16.35
C ARG A 53 -16.25 -9.59 -14.91
N LYS A 54 -15.98 -10.77 -14.31
CA LYS A 54 -16.33 -11.14 -12.94
C LYS A 54 -15.34 -12.17 -12.36
N ASN A 55 -15.08 -12.08 -11.05
CA ASN A 55 -14.28 -13.05 -10.28
C ASN A 55 -12.85 -13.25 -10.83
N SER A 56 -12.21 -12.15 -11.22
CA SER A 56 -10.99 -12.19 -12.05
C SER A 56 -9.69 -12.18 -11.26
N TRP A 57 -9.70 -11.77 -9.99
CA TRP A 57 -8.48 -11.60 -9.21
C TRP A 57 -7.78 -12.95 -8.92
N TYR A 58 -8.52 -14.02 -8.58
CA TYR A 58 -7.92 -15.35 -8.37
C TYR A 58 -7.39 -15.96 -9.68
N LYS A 59 -8.03 -15.67 -10.82
CA LYS A 59 -7.54 -16.13 -12.14
C LYS A 59 -6.21 -15.48 -12.46
N VAL A 60 -6.08 -14.17 -12.20
CA VAL A 60 -4.82 -13.44 -12.37
C VAL A 60 -3.73 -14.01 -11.44
N ILE A 61 -4.03 -14.23 -10.16
CA ILE A 61 -3.08 -14.82 -9.20
C ILE A 61 -2.66 -16.23 -9.63
N LEU A 62 -3.61 -17.08 -10.03
CA LEU A 62 -3.32 -18.43 -10.52
C LEU A 62 -2.43 -18.40 -11.76
N SER A 63 -2.68 -17.48 -12.70
CA SER A 63 -1.86 -17.31 -13.90
C SER A 63 -0.47 -16.72 -13.61
N ILE A 64 -0.31 -15.98 -12.51
CA ILE A 64 1.01 -15.54 -12.04
C ILE A 64 1.81 -16.73 -11.47
N LEU A 65 1.16 -17.58 -10.66
CA LEU A 65 1.80 -18.74 -10.04
C LEU A 65 2.05 -19.88 -11.05
N VAL A 66 1.18 -20.03 -12.05
CA VAL A 66 1.20 -21.09 -13.05
C VAL A 66 1.21 -20.46 -14.46
N PRO A 67 2.39 -20.18 -15.04
CA PRO A 67 2.52 -19.50 -16.33
C PRO A 67 1.75 -20.13 -17.51
N PRO A 68 1.59 -21.46 -17.62
CA PRO A 68 0.77 -22.05 -18.67
C PRO A 68 -0.70 -21.60 -18.67
N ALA A 69 -1.26 -21.21 -17.52
CA ALA A 69 -2.64 -20.76 -17.40
C ALA A 69 -2.90 -19.41 -18.11
N ILE A 70 -1.85 -18.64 -18.42
CA ILE A 70 -1.91 -17.36 -19.15
C ILE A 70 -2.56 -17.53 -20.53
N LEU A 71 -2.39 -18.70 -21.16
CA LEU A 71 -2.92 -19.00 -22.49
C LEU A 71 -4.45 -19.14 -22.52
N MET A 72 -5.04 -19.55 -21.39
CA MET A 72 -6.48 -19.78 -21.21
C MET A 72 -7.25 -18.52 -20.80
N LEU A 73 -6.57 -17.41 -20.55
CA LEU A 73 -7.20 -16.14 -20.23
C LEU A 73 -7.83 -15.47 -21.47
N GLU A 74 -8.90 -14.73 -21.23
CA GLU A 74 -9.56 -13.89 -22.23
C GLU A 74 -8.84 -12.55 -22.36
N TYR A 75 -8.54 -12.16 -23.60
CA TYR A 75 -7.89 -10.89 -23.92
C TYR A 75 -8.85 -10.02 -24.71
N LYS A 76 -8.83 -8.71 -24.42
CA LYS A 76 -9.59 -7.71 -25.18
C LYS A 76 -9.12 -7.70 -26.64
N THR A 77 -10.05 -7.46 -27.56
CA THR A 77 -9.73 -7.32 -28.99
C THR A 77 -9.19 -5.92 -29.31
N LYS A 78 -8.62 -5.73 -30.52
CA LYS A 78 -8.11 -4.40 -30.96
C LYS A 78 -9.20 -3.33 -30.91
N ALA A 79 -10.45 -3.66 -31.25
CA ALA A 79 -11.58 -2.73 -31.22
C ALA A 79 -11.94 -2.27 -29.80
N GLU A 80 -11.92 -3.20 -28.84
CA GLU A 80 -12.19 -2.94 -27.42
C GLU A 80 -11.10 -2.14 -26.71
N MET A 81 -9.90 -2.03 -27.30
CA MET A 81 -8.81 -1.21 -26.78
C MET A 81 -8.74 0.19 -27.42
N SER A 82 -9.62 0.52 -28.37
CA SER A 82 -9.48 1.75 -29.16
C SER A 82 -9.61 3.05 -28.36
N HIS A 83 -10.25 3.02 -27.18
CA HIS A 83 -10.38 4.18 -26.29
C HIS A 83 -9.30 4.26 -25.20
N ILE A 84 -8.45 3.24 -25.08
CA ILE A 84 -7.39 3.19 -24.07
C ILE A 84 -6.10 3.71 -24.71
N PRO A 85 -5.43 4.73 -24.15
CA PRO A 85 -4.14 5.19 -24.65
C PRO A 85 -3.12 4.04 -24.53
N GLN A 86 -2.53 3.62 -25.65
CA GLN A 86 -1.53 2.55 -25.65
C GLN A 86 -0.11 3.11 -25.61
N SER A 87 0.82 2.36 -25.05
CA SER A 87 2.24 2.69 -25.13
C SER A 87 2.74 2.62 -26.58
N GLN A 88 3.81 3.37 -26.88
CA GLN A 88 4.42 3.37 -28.21
C GLN A 88 4.82 1.95 -28.65
N ASP A 89 5.38 1.13 -27.76
CA ASP A 89 5.72 -0.28 -28.04
C ASP A 89 4.49 -1.11 -28.44
N ALA A 90 3.35 -0.88 -27.78
CA ALA A 90 2.12 -1.59 -28.08
C ALA A 90 1.54 -1.16 -29.43
N HIS A 91 1.70 0.11 -29.81
CA HIS A 91 1.36 0.61 -31.14
C HIS A 91 2.27 0.03 -32.23
N GLN A 92 3.59 -0.02 -31.98
CA GLN A 92 4.58 -0.55 -32.93
C GLN A 92 4.37 -2.04 -33.21
N MET A 93 4.19 -2.87 -32.17
CA MET A 93 3.80 -4.28 -32.32
C MET A 93 2.43 -4.47 -32.98
N THR A 94 1.57 -3.45 -33.00
CA THR A 94 0.27 -3.53 -33.69
C THR A 94 0.40 -3.17 -35.17
N MET A 95 1.31 -2.25 -35.52
CA MET A 95 1.68 -1.93 -36.89
C MET A 95 2.40 -3.12 -37.55
N GLU A 96 3.43 -3.68 -36.90
CA GLU A 96 4.19 -4.83 -37.41
C GLU A 96 3.30 -6.05 -37.67
N ASP A 97 2.34 -6.36 -36.78
CA ASP A 97 1.37 -7.43 -37.01
C ASP A 97 0.41 -7.12 -38.16
N SER A 98 0.08 -5.85 -38.41
CA SER A 98 -0.79 -5.47 -39.51
C SER A 98 -0.05 -5.57 -40.85
N GLU A 99 1.23 -5.20 -40.87
CA GLU A 99 2.13 -5.38 -42.02
C GLU A 99 2.40 -6.87 -42.31
N ASN A 100 2.75 -7.67 -41.29
CA ASN A 100 2.94 -9.12 -41.42
C ASN A 100 1.66 -9.84 -41.86
N ASN A 101 0.48 -9.41 -41.37
CA ASN A 101 -0.79 -9.96 -41.86
C ASN A 101 -1.09 -9.54 -43.31
N PHE A 102 -0.71 -8.33 -43.71
CA PHE A 102 -0.86 -7.87 -45.09
C PHE A 102 0.06 -8.65 -46.04
N GLN A 103 1.30 -8.92 -45.61
CA GLN A 103 2.28 -9.76 -46.33
C GLN A 103 1.79 -11.21 -46.46
N ASN A 104 1.33 -11.85 -45.38
CA ASN A 104 0.77 -13.21 -45.45
C ASN A 104 -0.51 -13.28 -46.31
N MET A 105 -1.33 -12.22 -46.32
CA MET A 105 -2.52 -12.14 -47.18
C MET A 105 -2.17 -11.93 -48.66
N THR A 106 -1.02 -11.32 -48.97
CA THR A 106 -0.55 -11.18 -50.36
C THR A 106 0.11 -12.45 -50.88
N GLU A 107 0.66 -13.31 -50.01
CA GLU A 107 1.17 -14.64 -50.39
C GLU A 107 0.05 -15.69 -50.61
N GLU A 108 -1.13 -15.53 -49.98
CA GLU A 108 -2.26 -16.48 -50.08
C GLU A 108 -3.31 -16.13 -51.15
N ILE A 109 -3.12 -15.08 -51.96
CA ILE A 109 -4.00 -14.82 -53.13
C ILE A 109 -3.42 -15.53 -54.34
N PRO A 110 -3.95 -16.70 -54.78
CA PRO A 110 -3.63 -17.20 -56.11
C PRO A 110 -4.14 -16.18 -57.13
N MET A 111 -3.23 -15.77 -58.01
CA MET A 111 -3.39 -14.73 -59.02
C MET A 111 -4.28 -15.20 -60.19
N GLU A 112 -5.44 -15.80 -59.92
CA GLU A 112 -6.36 -16.32 -60.96
C GLU A 112 -7.75 -15.67 -60.99
N VAL A 113 -8.12 -14.81 -60.03
CA VAL A 113 -9.48 -14.22 -59.97
C VAL A 113 -9.56 -12.79 -60.53
N PHE A 114 -8.60 -12.38 -61.37
CA PHE A 114 -8.64 -11.06 -62.03
C PHE A 114 -8.97 -11.10 -63.53
N LYS A 115 -9.41 -12.26 -64.05
CA LYS A 115 -9.67 -12.43 -65.48
C LYS A 115 -10.98 -13.14 -65.77
N GLU A 116 -12.11 -12.52 -65.42
CA GLU A 116 -13.34 -12.51 -66.22
C GLU A 116 -14.45 -11.74 -65.48
N ILE A 117 -14.50 -10.42 -65.66
CA ILE A 117 -15.78 -9.69 -65.56
C ILE A 117 -16.14 -9.32 -66.98
N LYS A 118 -16.73 -10.30 -67.68
CA LYS A 118 -17.44 -10.07 -68.94
C LYS A 118 -18.93 -10.24 -68.64
N ILE A 119 -19.59 -9.08 -68.54
CA ILE A 119 -21.02 -8.79 -68.65
C ILE A 119 -21.89 -9.99 -69.05
N LEU A 120 -22.78 -10.42 -68.14
CA LEU A 120 -24.16 -10.79 -68.51
C LEU A 120 -25.09 -10.64 -67.29
N ASP A 121 -26.18 -9.90 -67.51
CA ASP A 121 -27.36 -9.75 -66.66
C ASP A 121 -27.92 -11.10 -66.18
N SER A 122 -28.43 -11.13 -64.93
CA SER A 122 -29.75 -11.67 -64.53
C SER A 122 -29.87 -11.92 -63.02
N ASN A 123 -30.76 -11.17 -62.38
CA ASN A 123 -31.71 -11.51 -61.32
C ASN A 123 -31.37 -12.46 -60.14
N GLU A 124 -31.86 -11.99 -58.97
CA GLU A 124 -32.26 -12.71 -57.75
C GLU A 124 -31.23 -12.98 -56.64
N GLY A 125 -31.65 -12.64 -55.41
CA GLY A 125 -31.13 -13.23 -54.17
C GLY A 125 -30.32 -12.29 -53.28
N LYS A 126 -31.02 -11.49 -52.46
CA LYS A 126 -30.44 -10.87 -51.26
C LYS A 126 -29.87 -11.95 -50.35
N ASN A 127 -28.55 -12.09 -50.29
CA ASN A 127 -27.85 -12.69 -49.17
C ASN A 127 -26.75 -11.70 -48.76
N GLU A 128 -27.03 -10.95 -47.68
CA GLU A 128 -26.01 -10.22 -46.94
C GLU A 128 -24.97 -11.24 -46.48
N VAL A 129 -23.83 -11.25 -47.16
CA VAL A 129 -22.63 -11.92 -46.68
C VAL A 129 -22.17 -11.12 -45.46
N GLU A 130 -22.68 -11.49 -44.29
CA GLU A 130 -22.07 -11.16 -43.01
C GLU A 130 -20.61 -11.63 -43.07
N ILE A 131 -19.71 -10.70 -43.37
CA ILE A 131 -18.29 -10.86 -43.13
C ILE A 131 -18.15 -10.91 -41.61
N GLN A 132 -18.34 -12.10 -41.03
CA GLN A 132 -17.91 -12.41 -39.68
C GLN A 132 -16.39 -12.24 -39.66
N ILE A 133 -15.95 -11.05 -39.26
CA ILE A 133 -14.57 -10.77 -38.88
C ILE A 133 -14.27 -11.71 -37.70
N LYS A 134 -13.83 -12.94 -38.00
CA LYS A 134 -13.24 -13.84 -37.01
C LYS A 134 -12.11 -13.06 -36.35
N SER A 135 -12.30 -12.71 -35.08
CA SER A 135 -11.29 -12.09 -34.25
C SER A 135 -10.07 -13.02 -34.19
N LYS A 136 -9.07 -12.76 -35.05
CA LYS A 136 -7.85 -13.57 -35.13
C LYS A 136 -7.22 -13.63 -33.74
N LYS A 137 -7.01 -14.86 -33.24
CA LYS A 137 -6.41 -15.14 -31.94
C LYS A 137 -5.00 -14.55 -31.89
N LEU A 138 -4.68 -13.79 -30.84
CA LEU A 138 -3.35 -13.21 -30.63
C LEU A 138 -2.28 -14.31 -30.54
N PRO A 139 -1.07 -14.09 -31.10
CA PRO A 139 0.03 -15.06 -30.99
C PRO A 139 0.45 -15.29 -29.53
N VAL A 140 0.94 -16.49 -29.24
CA VAL A 140 1.24 -16.96 -27.87
C VAL A 140 2.23 -16.04 -27.14
N THR A 141 3.34 -15.67 -27.79
CA THR A 141 4.34 -14.75 -27.24
C THR A 141 3.75 -13.39 -26.88
N ARG A 142 2.84 -12.88 -27.72
CA ARG A 142 2.14 -11.63 -27.49
C ARG A 142 1.14 -11.69 -26.33
N LYS A 143 0.56 -12.87 -26.06
CA LYS A 143 -0.27 -13.07 -24.86
C LYS A 143 0.56 -12.92 -23.57
N PHE A 144 1.76 -13.51 -23.51
CA PHE A 144 2.66 -13.34 -22.35
C PHE A 144 3.09 -11.88 -22.18
N TYR A 145 3.49 -11.20 -23.26
CA TYR A 145 3.85 -9.79 -23.20
C TYR A 145 2.66 -8.93 -22.72
N ALA A 146 1.48 -9.12 -23.31
CA ALA A 146 0.27 -8.39 -22.94
C ALA A 146 -0.14 -8.64 -21.47
N PHE A 147 0.08 -9.87 -20.96
CA PHE A 147 -0.19 -10.23 -19.58
C PHE A 147 0.76 -9.52 -18.61
N TYR A 148 2.08 -9.68 -18.75
CA TYR A 148 3.05 -9.09 -17.82
C TYR A 148 3.11 -7.56 -17.87
N HIS A 149 2.72 -6.94 -18.99
CA HIS A 149 2.63 -5.49 -19.08
C HIS A 149 1.36 -4.90 -18.46
N ALA A 150 0.33 -5.71 -18.16
CA ALA A 150 -0.91 -5.24 -17.57
C ALA A 150 -0.70 -4.72 -16.13
N PRO A 151 -1.24 -3.54 -15.76
CA PRO A 151 -1.06 -2.97 -14.42
C PRO A 151 -1.56 -3.89 -13.29
N ILE A 152 -2.71 -4.53 -13.49
CA ILE A 152 -3.25 -5.50 -12.51
C ILE A 152 -2.29 -6.66 -12.23
N VAL A 153 -1.58 -7.16 -13.24
CA VAL A 153 -0.60 -8.25 -13.08
C VAL A 153 0.62 -7.76 -12.33
N LYS A 154 1.14 -6.57 -12.69
CA LYS A 154 2.26 -5.93 -11.98
C LYS A 154 1.94 -5.70 -10.50
N PHE A 155 0.72 -5.24 -10.21
CA PHE A 155 0.24 -5.07 -8.84
C PHE A 155 0.22 -6.38 -8.06
N TRP A 156 -0.47 -7.41 -8.56
CA TRP A 156 -0.56 -8.69 -7.83
C TRP A 156 0.79 -9.38 -7.71
N PHE A 157 1.64 -9.30 -8.73
CA PHE A 157 2.99 -9.83 -8.67
C PHE A 157 3.82 -9.14 -7.57
N ASN A 158 3.77 -7.80 -7.51
CA ASN A 158 4.41 -7.03 -6.45
C ASN A 158 3.84 -7.37 -5.07
N THR A 159 2.52 -7.42 -4.92
CA THR A 159 1.86 -7.74 -3.65
C THR A 159 2.21 -9.16 -3.17
N LEU A 160 2.26 -10.16 -4.06
CA LEU A 160 2.66 -11.52 -3.70
C LEU A 160 4.12 -11.58 -3.26
N ALA A 161 5.02 -10.91 -3.99
CA ALA A 161 6.43 -10.80 -3.60
C ALA A 161 6.58 -10.07 -2.25
N TYR A 162 5.78 -9.03 -2.01
CA TYR A 162 5.76 -8.27 -0.76
C TYR A 162 5.27 -9.11 0.43
N LEU A 163 4.21 -9.90 0.25
CA LEU A 163 3.74 -10.85 1.25
C LEU A 163 4.82 -11.91 1.55
N GLY A 164 5.49 -12.41 0.52
CA GLY A 164 6.66 -13.29 0.66
C GLY A 164 7.79 -12.66 1.46
N PHE A 165 8.12 -11.39 1.16
CA PHE A 165 9.08 -10.60 1.90
C PHE A 165 8.69 -10.45 3.37
N LEU A 166 7.43 -10.12 3.68
CA LEU A 166 6.96 -10.01 5.06
C LEU A 166 7.06 -11.34 5.81
N MET A 167 6.69 -12.46 5.18
CA MET A 167 6.82 -13.79 5.79
C MET A 167 8.28 -14.16 6.07
N LEU A 168 9.20 -13.85 5.16
CA LEU A 168 10.63 -14.07 5.38
C LEU A 168 11.19 -13.11 6.45
N TYR A 169 10.77 -11.86 6.45
CA TYR A 169 11.26 -10.86 7.39
C TYR A 169 10.78 -11.13 8.83
N THR A 170 9.51 -11.53 9.01
CA THR A 170 9.01 -11.97 10.32
C THR A 170 9.75 -13.21 10.80
N PHE A 171 10.00 -14.19 9.92
CA PHE A 171 10.79 -15.37 10.26
C PHE A 171 12.20 -14.99 10.75
N VAL A 172 12.88 -14.09 10.04
CA VAL A 172 14.22 -13.59 10.42
C VAL A 172 14.21 -12.85 11.77
N VAL A 173 13.16 -12.08 12.06
CA VAL A 173 13.03 -11.31 13.31
C VAL A 173 12.66 -12.18 14.51
N LEU A 174 11.80 -13.18 14.32
CA LEU A 174 11.30 -14.06 15.37
C LEU A 174 12.28 -15.17 15.74
N VAL A 175 12.96 -15.75 14.75
CA VAL A 175 13.95 -16.81 14.97
C VAL A 175 15.23 -16.20 15.55
N GLN A 176 15.96 -17.00 16.32
CA GLN A 176 17.23 -16.58 16.91
C GLN A 176 18.19 -16.08 15.83
N MET A 177 18.53 -14.79 15.92
CA MET A 177 19.53 -14.20 15.05
C MET A 177 20.92 -14.68 15.45
N GLU A 178 21.59 -15.36 14.53
CA GLU A 178 22.99 -15.76 14.66
C GLU A 178 23.94 -14.60 14.30
N ARG A 179 25.25 -14.80 14.54
CA ARG A 179 26.32 -13.82 14.26
C ARG A 179 26.49 -13.56 12.76
N LEU A 180 26.21 -14.55 11.92
CA LEU A 180 26.24 -14.41 10.47
C LEU A 180 24.80 -14.32 9.94
N PRO A 181 24.55 -13.49 8.90
CA PRO A 181 23.23 -13.43 8.30
C PRO A 181 22.85 -14.78 7.69
N SER A 182 21.65 -15.25 8.02
CA SER A 182 21.10 -16.46 7.42
C SER A 182 20.75 -16.23 5.95
N VAL A 183 20.51 -17.31 5.19
CA VAL A 183 20.11 -17.21 3.78
C VAL A 183 18.82 -16.40 3.63
N GLN A 184 17.87 -16.57 4.55
CA GLN A 184 16.62 -15.81 4.56
C GLN A 184 16.87 -14.32 4.81
N GLU A 185 17.79 -13.97 5.70
CA GLU A 185 18.16 -12.58 5.97
C GLU A 185 18.76 -11.89 4.75
N TRP A 186 19.61 -12.59 3.98
CA TRP A 186 20.15 -12.08 2.73
C TRP A 186 19.06 -11.76 1.69
N ILE A 187 18.02 -12.58 1.60
CA ILE A 187 16.88 -12.33 0.71
C ILE A 187 16.14 -11.05 1.13
N VAL A 188 15.92 -10.86 2.43
CA VAL A 188 15.30 -9.64 2.99
C VAL A 188 16.15 -8.41 2.69
N ILE A 189 17.47 -8.49 2.91
CA ILE A 189 18.40 -7.38 2.63
C ILE A 189 18.37 -7.02 1.15
N ALA A 190 18.42 -8.03 0.26
CA ALA A 190 18.34 -7.83 -1.18
C ALA A 190 17.01 -7.19 -1.59
N TYR A 191 15.89 -7.62 -0.99
CA TYR A 191 14.58 -7.03 -1.23
C TYR A 191 14.55 -5.55 -0.84
N ILE A 192 14.97 -5.20 0.38
CA ILE A 192 14.94 -3.79 0.85
C ILE A 192 15.91 -2.92 0.05
N PHE A 193 17.07 -3.46 -0.33
CA PHE A 193 18.05 -2.75 -1.14
C PHE A 193 17.52 -2.46 -2.56
N THR A 194 16.97 -3.46 -3.25
CA THR A 194 16.38 -3.28 -4.58
C THR A 194 15.13 -2.38 -4.52
N TYR A 195 14.33 -2.47 -3.47
CA TYR A 195 13.20 -1.58 -3.20
C TYR A 195 13.67 -0.12 -3.02
N ALA A 196 14.76 0.11 -2.28
CA ALA A 196 15.33 1.44 -2.13
C ALA A 196 15.81 2.02 -3.48
N ILE A 197 16.43 1.19 -4.33
CA ILE A 197 16.80 1.60 -5.70
C ILE A 197 15.56 1.96 -6.52
N GLU A 198 14.48 1.20 -6.41
CA GLU A 198 13.22 1.50 -7.10
C GLU A 198 12.64 2.84 -6.65
N LYS A 199 12.67 3.15 -5.34
CA LYS A 199 12.25 4.45 -4.80
C LYS A 199 13.13 5.59 -5.28
N VAL A 200 14.44 5.39 -5.36
CA VAL A 200 15.37 6.38 -5.93
C VAL A 200 15.05 6.63 -7.41
N ARG A 201 14.78 5.58 -8.19
CA ARG A 201 14.35 5.70 -9.59
C ARG A 201 13.02 6.46 -9.71
N GLU A 202 12.05 6.19 -8.83
CA GLU A 202 10.75 6.86 -8.78
C GLU A 202 10.90 8.38 -8.58
N ILE A 203 11.77 8.79 -7.65
CA ILE A 203 12.07 10.20 -7.39
C ILE A 203 12.70 10.88 -8.62
N PHE A 204 13.64 10.20 -9.31
CA PHE A 204 14.29 10.78 -10.49
C PHE A 204 13.37 10.91 -11.70
N MET A 205 12.42 9.98 -11.87
CA MET A 205 11.49 9.98 -13.01
C MET A 205 10.28 10.91 -12.85
N SER A 206 10.12 11.59 -11.71
CA SER A 206 9.03 12.55 -11.48
C SER A 206 9.11 13.75 -12.45
N GLU A 207 7.95 14.26 -12.89
CA GLU A 207 7.79 15.25 -13.98
C GLU A 207 8.39 16.65 -13.69
N ALA A 208 8.70 17.00 -12.43
CA ALA A 208 9.15 18.36 -12.09
C ALA A 208 10.59 18.65 -12.58
N GLY A 209 10.89 19.86 -13.07
CA GLY A 209 12.23 20.17 -13.59
C GLY A 209 13.35 20.15 -12.53
N LYS A 210 13.11 20.74 -11.34
CA LYS A 210 14.13 20.86 -10.28
C LYS A 210 14.05 19.67 -9.30
N ILE A 211 15.19 19.06 -8.98
CA ILE A 211 15.30 17.92 -8.05
C ILE A 211 14.66 18.21 -6.68
N SER A 212 14.88 19.41 -6.13
CA SER A 212 14.28 19.81 -4.84
C SER A 212 12.74 19.82 -4.88
N GLN A 213 12.15 20.20 -6.01
CA GLN A 213 10.69 20.17 -6.19
C GLN A 213 10.18 18.72 -6.32
N LYS A 214 10.92 17.85 -7.04
CA LYS A 214 10.58 16.42 -7.13
C LYS A 214 10.50 15.78 -5.74
N ILE A 215 11.55 16.00 -4.92
CA ILE A 215 11.64 15.48 -3.56
C ILE A 215 10.47 15.99 -2.70
N LYS A 216 10.18 17.30 -2.78
CA LYS A 216 9.07 17.90 -2.01
C LYS A 216 7.71 17.32 -2.39
N VAL A 217 7.46 17.06 -3.67
CA VAL A 217 6.21 16.43 -4.13
C VAL A 217 6.14 14.99 -3.65
N TRP A 218 7.23 14.24 -3.75
CA TRP A 218 7.27 12.83 -3.32
C TRP A 218 7.04 12.67 -1.80
N PHE A 219 7.62 13.54 -0.98
CA PHE A 219 7.38 13.57 0.47
C PHE A 219 6.00 14.14 0.87
N SER A 220 5.17 14.55 -0.08
CA SER A 220 3.78 14.96 0.23
C SER A 220 2.90 13.78 0.62
N ASP A 221 3.29 12.55 0.28
CA ASP A 221 2.51 11.35 0.57
C ASP A 221 2.98 10.69 1.86
N TYR A 222 2.02 10.38 2.76
CA TYR A 222 2.30 9.81 4.08
C TYR A 222 3.08 8.48 4.01
N PHE A 223 2.75 7.62 3.06
CA PHE A 223 3.43 6.33 2.91
C PHE A 223 4.88 6.48 2.45
N ASN A 224 5.19 7.46 1.61
CA ASN A 224 6.57 7.72 1.15
C ASN A 224 7.47 8.22 2.30
N ILE A 225 6.92 9.02 3.22
CA ILE A 225 7.61 9.39 4.46
C ILE A 225 7.92 8.15 5.29
N SER A 226 6.92 7.27 5.50
CA SER A 226 7.09 6.02 6.23
C SER A 226 8.13 5.10 5.58
N ASP A 227 8.12 4.96 4.26
CA ASP A 227 9.09 4.14 3.50
C ASP A 227 10.52 4.65 3.68
N THR A 228 10.70 5.98 3.71
CA THR A 228 12.02 6.59 3.93
C THR A 228 12.56 6.26 5.32
N ILE A 229 11.70 6.36 6.34
CA ILE A 229 12.06 6.00 7.72
C ILE A 229 12.37 4.51 7.82
N ALA A 230 11.59 3.65 7.16
CA ALA A 230 11.80 2.20 7.14
C ALA A 230 13.15 1.82 6.51
N ILE A 231 13.47 2.40 5.35
CA ILE A 231 14.72 2.11 4.62
C ILE A 231 15.93 2.60 5.43
N ILE A 232 15.91 3.84 5.92
CA ILE A 232 17.04 4.41 6.66
C ILE A 232 17.26 3.64 7.97
N SER A 233 16.20 3.39 8.75
CA SER A 233 16.31 2.65 10.00
C SER A 233 16.76 1.20 9.79
N PHE A 234 16.35 0.55 8.69
CA PHE A 234 16.85 -0.77 8.31
C PHE A 234 18.36 -0.78 8.12
N PHE A 235 18.90 0.13 7.31
CA PHE A 235 20.34 0.18 7.05
C PHE A 235 21.15 0.57 8.28
N ILE A 236 20.60 1.41 9.17
CA ILE A 236 21.20 1.68 10.48
C ILE A 236 21.25 0.39 11.32
N GLY A 237 20.13 -0.33 11.42
CA GLY A 237 20.08 -1.62 12.12
C GLY A 237 21.07 -2.63 11.54
N PHE A 238 21.18 -2.68 10.21
CA PHE A 238 22.08 -3.60 9.50
C PHE A 238 23.55 -3.23 9.73
N GLY A 239 23.86 -1.93 9.68
CA GLY A 239 25.20 -1.40 9.97
C GLY A 239 25.64 -1.70 11.40
N LEU A 240 24.76 -1.52 12.39
CA LEU A 240 25.06 -1.85 13.79
C LEU A 240 25.26 -3.36 14.00
N ARG A 241 24.42 -4.18 13.36
CA ARG A 241 24.53 -5.65 13.38
C ARG A 241 25.84 -6.14 12.74
N PHE A 242 26.18 -5.63 11.56
CA PHE A 242 27.38 -6.02 10.84
C PHE A 242 28.66 -5.47 11.49
N GLY A 243 28.60 -4.25 12.04
CA GLY A 243 29.70 -3.62 12.79
C GLY A 243 29.98 -4.31 14.13
N ALA A 244 28.98 -4.92 14.76
CA ALA A 244 29.13 -5.68 16.00
C ALA A 244 29.89 -7.01 15.84
N LYS A 245 30.14 -7.45 14.58
CA LYS A 245 30.80 -8.71 14.24
C LYS A 245 32.19 -8.87 14.85
N TRP A 246 32.89 -7.79 15.20
CA TRP A 246 34.32 -7.83 15.51
C TRP A 246 34.69 -8.04 16.98
N ASN A 247 33.75 -7.84 17.93
CA ASN A 247 34.16 -7.57 19.32
C ASN A 247 33.89 -8.67 20.37
N PHE A 248 33.03 -9.67 20.14
CA PHE A 248 32.65 -10.62 21.21
C PHE A 248 32.33 -12.05 20.72
N GLU A 249 32.57 -13.02 21.61
CA GLU A 249 32.34 -14.47 21.42
C GLU A 249 30.84 -14.83 21.55
N ASN A 250 30.13 -14.19 22.50
CA ASN A 250 28.68 -14.23 22.63
C ASN A 250 28.04 -12.99 21.98
N ALA A 251 27.20 -13.19 20.96
CA ALA A 251 26.56 -12.10 20.22
C ALA A 251 25.56 -11.28 21.07
N TYR A 252 24.90 -11.92 22.05
CA TYR A 252 23.85 -11.28 22.85
C TYR A 252 24.36 -10.39 23.99
N ASP A 253 25.62 -10.55 24.40
CA ASP A 253 26.23 -9.73 25.44
C ASP A 253 26.67 -8.36 24.90
N ASN A 254 26.69 -8.19 23.57
CA ASN A 254 27.06 -6.94 22.93
C ASN A 254 25.86 -6.00 22.80
N HIS A 255 25.88 -4.89 23.55
CA HIS A 255 24.86 -3.83 23.48
C HIS A 255 24.62 -3.30 22.06
N VAL A 256 25.64 -3.27 21.19
CA VAL A 256 25.51 -2.80 19.79
C VAL A 256 24.71 -3.79 18.95
N PHE A 257 24.93 -5.10 19.15
CA PHE A 257 24.18 -6.14 18.46
C PHE A 257 22.72 -6.14 18.91
N VAL A 258 22.48 -6.01 20.22
CA VAL A 258 21.12 -5.92 20.77
C VAL A 258 20.40 -4.68 20.23
N ALA A 259 21.06 -3.52 20.17
CA ALA A 259 20.48 -2.32 19.57
C ALA A 259 20.13 -2.52 18.09
N GLY A 260 21.03 -3.13 17.31
CA GLY A 260 20.77 -3.48 15.91
C GLY A 260 19.56 -4.40 15.75
N ARG A 261 19.45 -5.45 16.59
CA ARG A 261 18.30 -6.36 16.62
C ARG A 261 17.01 -5.63 16.99
N LEU A 262 17.02 -4.79 18.01
CA LEU A 262 15.84 -4.02 18.43
C LEU A 262 15.35 -3.09 17.31
N ILE A 263 16.27 -2.45 16.59
CA ILE A 263 15.93 -1.63 15.42
C ILE A 263 15.29 -2.50 14.32
N TYR A 264 15.81 -3.69 14.05
CA TYR A 264 15.18 -4.65 13.13
C TYR A 264 13.75 -5.01 13.57
N CYS A 265 13.55 -5.32 14.86
CA CYS A 265 12.25 -5.68 15.41
C CYS A 265 11.25 -4.53 15.29
N LEU A 266 11.65 -3.29 15.58
CA LEU A 266 10.77 -2.13 15.44
C LEU A 266 10.52 -1.77 13.98
N ASN A 267 11.50 -2.00 13.11
CA ASN A 267 11.38 -1.67 11.69
C ASN A 267 10.28 -2.47 10.98
N ILE A 268 9.95 -3.69 11.45
CA ILE A 268 8.87 -4.50 10.87
C ILE A 268 7.52 -3.78 10.87
N ILE A 269 7.29 -2.89 11.83
CA ILE A 269 6.06 -2.12 11.96
C ILE A 269 5.83 -1.26 10.71
N PHE A 270 6.87 -0.60 10.18
CA PHE A 270 6.75 0.24 8.99
C PHE A 270 6.36 -0.58 7.76
N TRP A 271 6.92 -1.78 7.60
CA TRP A 271 6.57 -2.68 6.50
C TRP A 271 5.13 -3.23 6.64
N TYR A 272 4.63 -3.42 7.86
CA TYR A 272 3.20 -3.74 8.04
C TYR A 272 2.29 -2.56 7.73
N VAL A 273 2.63 -1.34 8.17
CA VAL A 273 1.87 -0.12 7.84
C VAL A 273 1.82 0.09 6.31
N ARG A 274 2.91 -0.20 5.60
CA ARG A 274 2.95 -0.14 4.12
C ARG A 274 1.96 -1.10 3.45
N LEU A 275 1.54 -2.19 4.11
CA LEU A 275 0.49 -3.09 3.60
C LEU A 275 -0.86 -2.37 3.44
N LEU A 276 -1.13 -1.34 4.26
CA LEU A 276 -2.35 -0.55 4.14
C LEU A 276 -2.45 0.18 2.79
N ASP A 277 -1.33 0.53 2.17
CA ASP A 277 -1.31 1.14 0.82
C ASP A 277 -1.75 0.13 -0.26
N PHE A 278 -1.31 -1.14 -0.14
CA PHE A 278 -1.80 -2.20 -1.01
C PHE A 278 -3.29 -2.49 -0.81
N LEU A 279 -3.76 -2.45 0.45
CA LEU A 279 -5.16 -2.63 0.78
C LEU A 279 -6.02 -1.48 0.25
N ALA A 280 -5.46 -0.25 0.19
CA ALA A 280 -6.18 0.94 -0.22
C ALA A 280 -6.59 0.95 -1.70
N VAL A 281 -6.01 0.07 -2.53
CA VAL A 281 -6.38 -0.10 -3.94
C VAL A 281 -7.76 -0.75 -4.11
N ASN A 282 -8.25 -1.49 -3.11
CA ASN A 282 -9.58 -2.09 -3.16
C ASN A 282 -10.67 -1.01 -3.02
N GLN A 283 -11.71 -1.08 -3.86
CA GLN A 283 -12.83 -0.13 -3.89
C GLN A 283 -13.56 -0.01 -2.54
N GLN A 284 -13.63 -1.10 -1.78
CA GLN A 284 -14.28 -1.12 -0.46
C GLN A 284 -13.34 -0.70 0.67
N ALA A 285 -12.09 -1.15 0.65
CA ALA A 285 -11.14 -0.91 1.75
C ALA A 285 -10.42 0.44 1.67
N GLY A 286 -10.22 0.97 0.46
CA GLY A 286 -9.57 2.26 0.21
C GLY A 286 -10.16 3.44 0.99
N PRO A 287 -11.49 3.65 0.96
CA PRO A 287 -12.12 4.70 1.74
C PRO A 287 -11.82 4.59 3.24
N TYR A 288 -11.83 3.39 3.83
CA TYR A 288 -11.55 3.21 5.27
C TYR A 288 -10.12 3.60 5.62
N VAL A 289 -9.12 3.17 4.84
CA VAL A 289 -7.70 3.52 5.09
C VAL A 289 -7.49 5.03 5.01
N MET A 290 -8.04 5.68 3.99
CA MET A 290 -7.95 7.13 3.82
C MET A 290 -8.76 7.91 4.88
N MET A 291 -9.81 7.30 5.42
CA MET A 291 -10.65 7.88 6.47
C MET A 291 -9.94 7.85 7.82
N ILE A 292 -9.25 6.74 8.18
CA ILE A 292 -8.48 6.63 9.42
C ILE A 292 -7.47 7.78 9.53
N GLY A 293 -6.69 8.05 8.48
CA GLY A 293 -5.70 9.14 8.51
C GLY A 293 -6.33 10.53 8.73
N LYS A 294 -7.51 10.79 8.15
CA LYS A 294 -8.23 12.05 8.35
C LYS A 294 -8.87 12.14 9.74
N MET A 295 -9.45 11.04 10.23
CA MET A 295 -10.06 10.97 11.55
C MET A 295 -9.03 11.20 12.65
N VAL A 296 -7.86 10.55 12.58
CA VAL A 296 -6.78 10.73 13.55
C VAL A 296 -6.34 12.20 13.65
N ALA A 297 -6.22 12.89 12.51
CA ALA A 297 -5.87 14.32 12.50
C ALA A 297 -6.94 15.20 13.16
N ASN A 298 -8.23 14.89 12.95
CA ASN A 298 -9.34 15.63 13.56
C ASN A 298 -9.48 15.36 15.07
N MET A 299 -9.15 14.14 15.51
CA MET A 299 -9.27 13.71 16.92
C MET A 299 -8.12 14.22 17.81
N PHE A 300 -7.10 14.88 17.23
CA PHE A 300 -5.90 15.32 17.93
C PHE A 300 -6.21 16.15 19.19
N TYR A 301 -7.11 17.13 19.09
CA TYR A 301 -7.45 18.00 20.23
C TYR A 301 -8.14 17.26 21.37
N ILE A 302 -9.00 16.28 21.06
CA ILE A 302 -9.68 15.47 22.08
C ILE A 302 -8.63 14.61 22.81
N VAL A 303 -7.70 14.00 22.07
CA VAL A 303 -6.59 13.22 22.65
C VAL A 303 -5.70 14.08 23.55
N VAL A 304 -5.46 15.35 23.20
CA VAL A 304 -4.73 16.29 24.06
C VAL A 304 -5.48 16.50 25.38
N ILE A 305 -6.79 16.74 25.35
CA ILE A 305 -7.59 16.90 26.58
C ILE A 305 -7.56 15.61 27.42
N MET A 306 -7.69 14.44 26.78
CA MET A 306 -7.54 13.14 27.45
C MET A 306 -6.18 12.98 28.14
N ALA A 307 -5.10 13.44 27.50
CA ALA A 307 -3.76 13.40 28.09
C ALA A 307 -3.63 14.37 29.30
N LEU A 308 -4.26 15.55 29.24
CA LEU A 308 -4.31 16.46 30.39
C LEU A 308 -5.03 15.83 31.59
N VAL A 309 -6.20 15.22 31.36
CA VAL A 309 -6.95 14.53 32.43
C VAL A 309 -6.12 13.37 33.01
N LEU A 310 -5.47 12.58 32.15
CA LEU A 310 -4.56 11.51 32.58
C LEU A 310 -3.46 12.03 33.51
N LEU A 311 -2.76 13.10 33.13
CA LEU A 311 -1.69 13.67 33.97
C LEU A 311 -2.23 14.28 35.27
N SER A 312 -3.39 14.93 35.22
CA SER A 312 -4.03 15.53 36.40
C SER A 312 -4.40 14.50 37.46
N PHE A 313 -4.64 13.25 37.07
CA PHE A 313 -4.88 12.13 37.97
C PHE A 313 -3.59 11.37 38.33
N GLY A 314 -2.72 11.14 37.35
CA GLY A 314 -1.49 10.35 37.53
C GLY A 314 -0.53 10.95 38.56
N VAL A 315 -0.36 12.28 38.55
CA VAL A 315 0.52 13.00 39.48
C VAL A 315 0.06 12.86 40.93
N PRO A 316 -1.18 13.22 41.33
CA PRO A 316 -1.62 13.06 42.71
C PRO A 316 -1.73 11.59 43.12
N ARG A 317 -2.09 10.66 42.21
CA ARG A 317 -2.10 9.22 42.50
C ARG A 317 -0.73 8.72 42.97
N LYS A 318 0.35 9.11 42.27
CA LYS A 318 1.73 8.73 42.63
C LYS A 318 2.18 9.46 43.90
N ALA A 319 1.91 10.77 44.00
CA ALA A 319 2.32 11.60 45.15
C ALA A 319 1.70 11.15 46.48
N ILE A 320 0.43 10.73 46.48
CA ILE A 320 -0.26 10.26 47.69
C ILE A 320 0.25 8.87 48.10
N ARG A 321 0.50 7.97 47.14
CA ARG A 321 0.95 6.59 47.44
C ARG A 321 2.43 6.49 47.80
N TYR A 322 3.29 7.25 47.12
CA TYR A 322 4.74 7.12 47.23
C TYR A 322 5.35 8.45 47.72
N PRO A 323 5.14 8.83 49.00
CA PRO A 323 5.64 10.10 49.54
C PRO A 323 7.17 10.15 49.71
N HIS A 324 7.84 9.00 49.68
CA HIS A 324 9.27 8.88 49.99
C HIS A 324 10.12 8.45 48.77
N GLU A 325 9.74 8.84 47.55
CA GLU A 325 10.55 8.58 46.36
C GLU A 325 11.58 9.68 46.05
N ALA A 326 12.79 9.26 45.70
CA ALA A 326 13.84 10.13 45.20
C ALA A 326 13.61 10.52 43.73
N PRO A 327 14.11 11.69 43.28
CA PRO A 327 13.95 12.14 41.89
C PRO A 327 14.58 11.13 40.91
N SER A 328 13.76 10.57 40.03
CA SER A 328 14.15 9.53 39.07
C SER A 328 13.23 9.54 37.84
N TRP A 329 13.73 9.07 36.68
CA TRP A 329 12.93 8.98 35.45
C TRP A 329 11.80 7.94 35.51
N THR A 330 11.83 7.05 36.50
CA THR A 330 10.73 6.12 36.78
C THR A 330 9.48 6.85 37.24
N LEU A 331 9.59 8.01 37.89
CA LEU A 331 8.45 8.86 38.24
C LEU A 331 7.61 9.21 37.00
N ALA A 332 8.25 9.67 35.92
CA ALA A 332 7.56 10.03 34.70
C ALA A 332 6.85 8.81 34.06
N LYS A 333 7.51 7.64 34.08
CA LYS A 333 6.92 6.38 33.62
C LYS A 333 5.69 6.04 34.46
N ASP A 334 5.80 6.01 35.78
CA ASP A 334 4.74 5.52 36.67
C ASP A 334 3.52 6.47 36.72
N ILE A 335 3.76 7.78 36.61
CA ILE A 335 2.69 8.80 36.53
C ILE A 335 1.81 8.57 35.30
N VAL A 336 2.40 8.17 34.16
CA VAL A 336 1.66 7.98 32.90
C VAL A 336 1.13 6.55 32.77
N PHE A 337 1.93 5.56 33.16
CA PHE A 337 1.70 4.15 32.85
C PHE A 337 0.41 3.60 33.45
N HIS A 338 0.23 3.67 34.77
CA HIS A 338 -0.96 3.12 35.42
C HIS A 338 -2.28 3.76 34.95
N PRO A 339 -2.44 5.10 34.94
CA PRO A 339 -3.69 5.70 34.48
C PRO A 339 -3.92 5.53 32.97
N TYR A 340 -2.87 5.36 32.16
CA TYR A 340 -3.04 5.07 30.73
C TYR A 340 -3.80 3.75 30.48
N TRP A 341 -3.45 2.67 31.18
CA TRP A 341 -4.11 1.38 31.02
C TRP A 341 -5.56 1.36 31.51
N MET A 342 -5.90 2.24 32.45
CA MET A 342 -7.28 2.42 32.94
C MET A 342 -8.24 2.87 31.84
N ILE A 343 -7.76 3.59 30.81
CA ILE A 343 -8.57 3.99 29.66
C ILE A 343 -9.09 2.75 28.90
N PHE A 344 -8.30 1.68 28.88
CA PHE A 344 -8.60 0.45 28.14
C PHE A 344 -9.26 -0.64 28.99
N GLY A 345 -9.67 -0.32 30.22
CA GLY A 345 -10.45 -1.21 31.09
C GLY A 345 -9.66 -1.90 32.19
N GLU A 346 -8.34 -1.71 32.30
CA GLU A 346 -7.56 -2.25 33.42
C GLU A 346 -7.68 -1.32 34.64
N VAL A 347 -8.55 -1.69 35.58
CA VAL A 347 -8.89 -0.83 36.72
C VAL A 347 -7.93 -1.02 37.91
N TYR A 348 -7.09 -2.06 37.90
CA TYR A 348 -6.22 -2.43 39.04
C TYR A 348 -7.01 -2.60 40.35
N ALA A 349 -8.04 -3.45 40.35
CA ALA A 349 -9.02 -3.58 41.44
C ALA A 349 -8.39 -3.80 42.84
N TYR A 350 -7.34 -4.61 42.92
CA TYR A 350 -6.63 -4.92 44.17
C TYR A 350 -5.65 -3.83 44.64
N GLU A 351 -5.54 -2.73 43.89
CA GLU A 351 -4.71 -1.56 44.20
C GLU A 351 -5.53 -0.27 44.39
N ILE A 352 -6.87 -0.36 44.39
CA ILE A 352 -7.76 0.79 44.59
C ILE A 352 -7.71 1.23 46.04
N ASP A 353 -8.11 0.33 46.95
CA ASP A 353 -8.04 0.53 48.39
C ASP A 353 -6.87 -0.29 48.96
N VAL A 354 -5.71 0.37 49.03
CA VAL A 354 -4.46 -0.21 49.53
C VAL A 354 -4.48 -0.48 51.04
N CYS A 355 -5.48 0.02 51.77
CA CYS A 355 -5.63 -0.19 53.20
C CYS A 355 -6.65 -1.29 53.54
N ALA A 356 -7.34 -1.85 52.53
CA ALA A 356 -8.28 -2.95 52.73
C ALA A 356 -7.56 -4.29 52.96
N ASN A 357 -8.22 -5.20 53.70
CA ASN A 357 -7.68 -6.50 54.10
C ASN A 357 -7.36 -7.43 52.91
N ASP A 358 -8.06 -7.29 51.77
CA ASP A 358 -7.90 -8.13 50.58
C ASP A 358 -7.02 -7.47 49.49
N SER A 359 -6.19 -6.49 49.86
CA SER A 359 -5.34 -5.76 48.91
C SER A 359 -3.99 -6.46 48.68
N SER A 360 -3.50 -6.39 47.45
CA SER A 360 -2.21 -7.00 47.06
C SER A 360 -1.01 -6.17 47.53
N VAL A 361 -1.24 -4.93 47.95
CA VAL A 361 -0.19 -3.94 48.24
C VAL A 361 -0.44 -3.19 49.56
N THR A 362 -0.69 -3.95 50.63
CA THR A 362 -0.96 -3.43 51.99
C THR A 362 0.19 -2.59 52.56
N GLN A 363 1.43 -2.80 52.09
CA GLN A 363 2.62 -2.05 52.52
C GLN A 363 2.59 -0.57 52.13
N LEU A 364 1.70 -0.19 51.20
CA LEU A 364 1.52 1.17 50.70
C LEU A 364 0.36 1.91 51.39
N CYS A 365 -0.19 1.35 52.47
CA CYS A 365 -1.17 2.03 53.31
C CYS A 365 -0.48 3.09 54.18
N GLY A 366 -0.86 4.35 54.01
CA GLY A 366 -0.31 5.49 54.76
C GLY A 366 -1.35 6.60 54.95
N PRO A 367 -1.02 7.67 55.70
CA PRO A 367 -1.95 8.78 55.90
C PRO A 367 -2.36 9.42 54.56
N GLY A 368 -3.67 9.46 54.27
CA GLY A 368 -4.22 10.07 53.06
C GLY A 368 -4.42 9.15 51.86
N THR A 369 -3.97 7.89 51.91
CA THR A 369 -4.13 6.93 50.78
C THR A 369 -5.58 6.55 50.51
N TRP A 370 -6.48 6.74 51.48
CA TRP A 370 -7.93 6.60 51.31
C TRP A 370 -8.54 7.57 50.27
N LEU A 371 -7.80 8.61 49.84
CA LEU A 371 -8.24 9.52 48.77
C LEU A 371 -8.11 8.91 47.37
N THR A 372 -7.20 7.95 47.17
CA THR A 372 -6.93 7.41 45.83
C THR A 372 -8.11 6.68 45.18
N PRO A 373 -8.95 5.90 45.90
CA PRO A 373 -10.20 5.37 45.37
C PRO A 373 -11.13 6.45 44.80
N PHE A 374 -11.31 7.56 45.51
CA PHE A 374 -12.21 8.64 45.09
C PHE A 374 -11.68 9.38 43.87
N LEU A 375 -10.38 9.70 43.86
CA LEU A 375 -9.72 10.29 42.69
C LEU A 375 -9.84 9.38 41.46
N GLN A 376 -9.67 8.07 41.65
CA GLN A 376 -9.80 7.09 40.58
C GLN A 376 -11.25 6.99 40.07
N ALA A 377 -12.25 7.03 40.95
CA ALA A 377 -13.65 7.01 40.56
C ALA A 377 -14.02 8.22 39.69
N VAL A 378 -13.60 9.43 40.09
CA VAL A 378 -13.81 10.66 39.30
C VAL A 378 -13.04 10.60 37.98
N TYR A 379 -11.80 10.13 38.00
CA TYR A 379 -10.98 9.97 36.80
C TYR A 379 -11.63 9.04 35.78
N LEU A 380 -12.07 7.85 36.21
CA LEU A 380 -12.73 6.88 35.32
C LEU A 380 -14.05 7.45 34.78
N PHE A 381 -14.82 8.17 35.60
CA PHE A 381 -16.02 8.84 35.12
C PHE A 381 -15.71 9.85 34.01
N VAL A 382 -14.76 10.75 34.22
CA VAL A 382 -14.40 11.76 33.20
C VAL A 382 -13.77 11.10 31.98
N GLN A 383 -12.83 10.17 32.16
CA GLN A 383 -12.06 9.61 31.07
C GLN A 383 -12.88 8.61 30.25
N TYR A 384 -13.55 7.66 30.90
CA TYR A 384 -14.25 6.56 30.23
C TYR A 384 -15.69 6.95 29.84
N ILE A 385 -16.42 7.69 30.68
CA ILE A 385 -17.81 8.04 30.39
C ILE A 385 -17.93 9.35 29.61
N ILE A 386 -17.11 10.37 29.87
CA ILE A 386 -17.21 11.63 29.14
C ILE A 386 -16.30 11.62 27.91
N MET A 387 -14.99 11.46 28.09
CA MET A 387 -14.02 11.68 27.00
C MET A 387 -14.09 10.60 25.93
N VAL A 388 -14.11 9.32 26.29
CA VAL A 388 -14.22 8.23 25.30
C VAL A 388 -15.56 8.28 24.57
N ASN A 389 -16.68 8.59 25.24
CA ASN A 389 -17.96 8.74 24.55
C ASN A 389 -18.02 9.98 23.66
N LEU A 390 -17.36 11.08 24.05
CA LEU A 390 -17.19 12.26 23.20
C LEU A 390 -16.25 11.99 22.00
N LEU A 391 -15.37 10.99 22.09
CA LEU A 391 -14.55 10.52 20.98
C LEU A 391 -15.36 9.64 20.00
N ILE A 392 -16.42 8.98 20.49
CA ILE A 392 -17.35 8.17 19.70
C ILE A 392 -18.39 9.06 19.00
N ALA A 393 -18.88 10.09 19.69
CA ALA A 393 -19.83 11.08 19.16
C ALA A 393 -19.17 12.00 18.13
#